data_AF-A0A9D9PWL8-F1
#
_entry.id   AF-A0A9D9PWL8-F1
#
_cell.length_a   1.000
_cell.length_b   1.000
_cell.length_c   1.000
_cell.angle_alpha   90.00
_cell.angle_beta   90.00
_cell.angle_gamma   90.00
#
_symmetry.space_group_name_H-M   'P 1'
#
loop_
_entity.id
_entity.type
_entity.pdbx_description
1 polymer ?
#
loop_
_entity_poly.entity_id
_entity_poly.type
_entity_poly.pdbx_seq_one_letter_code
_entity_poly.pdbx_strand_id
1 'polypeptide(L)'
;MNRLIPLCLLSLCLCMSACRRQEVGADHYTQGMEAMKAHNDDVAIQELQLATAENASLFQAHFALGRLCAANPEGLPLAIWHLRQAAQSPDATVAQTAKSLLAETEKRFLLQLQEHWGKETGQDAELRNQLLLEQNRKLNDWIARLNSENYTLRQMLLN
;
A
#
# COMPACT_ATOMS: atom_id res chain seq x y z
N MET A 1 34.50 -30.52 9.51
CA MET A 1 34.10 -29.81 8.28
C MET A 1 32.75 -30.37 7.83
N ASN A 2 31.61 -29.72 8.10
CA ASN A 2 30.30 -30.09 7.48
C ASN A 2 29.15 -29.10 7.76
N ARG A 3 29.41 -27.82 8.08
CA ARG A 3 28.36 -26.83 8.37
C ARG A 3 27.95 -25.94 7.18
N LEU A 4 28.58 -26.10 6.01
CA LEU A 4 28.32 -25.27 4.81
C LEU A 4 27.14 -25.76 3.96
N ILE A 5 26.83 -27.06 4.00
CA ILE A 5 25.75 -27.69 3.21
C ILE A 5 24.34 -27.20 3.62
N PRO A 6 23.98 -27.06 4.91
CA PRO A 6 22.62 -26.60 5.28
C PRO A 6 22.38 -25.12 4.95
N LEU A 7 23.43 -24.29 4.96
CA LEU A 7 23.34 -22.86 4.61
C LEU A 7 23.03 -22.63 3.12
N CYS A 8 23.61 -23.44 2.23
CA CYS A 8 23.30 -23.39 0.80
C CYS A 8 21.86 -23.83 0.50
N LEU A 9 21.35 -24.87 1.17
CA LEU A 9 19.98 -25.35 0.97
C LEU A 9 18.93 -24.35 1.49
N LEU A 10 19.15 -23.73 2.65
CA LEU A 10 18.29 -22.67 3.17
C LEU A 10 18.27 -21.43 2.26
N SER A 11 19.44 -21.02 1.74
CA SER A 11 19.53 -19.91 0.79
C SER A 11 18.80 -20.19 -0.53
N LEU A 12 18.88 -21.42 -1.05
CA LEU A 12 18.13 -21.85 -2.24
C LEU A 12 16.62 -21.89 -2.01
N CYS A 13 16.15 -22.38 -0.86
CA CYS A 13 14.73 -22.41 -0.51
C CYS A 13 14.13 -21.00 -0.35
N LEU A 14 14.87 -20.07 0.25
CA LEU A 14 14.43 -18.68 0.39
C LEU A 14 14.34 -17.95 -0.96
N CYS A 15 15.28 -18.21 -1.87
CA CYS A 15 15.27 -17.64 -3.22
C CYS A 15 14.08 -18.17 -4.05
N MET A 16 13.82 -19.48 -4.00
CA MET A 16 12.67 -20.11 -4.68
C MET A 16 11.33 -19.56 -4.17
N SER A 17 11.22 -19.34 -2.86
CA SER A 17 10.00 -18.78 -2.25
C SER A 17 9.76 -17.32 -2.63
N ALA A 18 10.84 -16.53 -2.73
CA ALA A 18 10.76 -15.14 -3.18
C ALA A 18 10.39 -15.03 -4.67
N CYS A 19 11.03 -15.83 -5.54
CA CYS A 19 10.66 -15.91 -6.95
C CYS A 19 9.19 -16.30 -7.15
N ARG A 20 8.72 -17.31 -6.41
CA ARG A 20 7.33 -17.77 -6.49
C ARG A 20 6.32 -16.68 -6.10
N ARG A 21 6.57 -15.92 -5.03
CA ARG A 21 5.70 -14.80 -4.63
C ARG A 21 5.70 -13.67 -5.66
N GLN A 22 6.84 -13.42 -6.29
CA GLN A 22 6.95 -12.41 -7.34
C GLN A 22 6.11 -12.75 -8.57
N GLU A 23 6.09 -14.03 -8.98
CA GLU A 23 5.23 -14.52 -10.07
C GLU A 23 3.74 -14.42 -9.71
N VAL A 24 3.33 -14.92 -8.55
CA VAL A 24 1.93 -14.87 -8.10
C VAL A 24 1.43 -13.42 -7.96
N GLY A 25 2.26 -12.51 -7.45
CA GLY A 25 1.92 -11.09 -7.39
C GLY A 25 1.74 -10.46 -8.79
N ALA A 26 2.51 -10.89 -9.79
CA ALA A 26 2.38 -10.41 -11.16
C ALA A 26 1.10 -10.93 -11.85
N ASP A 27 0.69 -12.16 -11.54
CA ASP A 27 -0.57 -12.73 -12.05
C ASP A 27 -1.78 -11.94 -11.53
N HIS A 28 -1.85 -11.71 -10.22
CA HIS A 28 -2.89 -10.89 -9.60
C HIS A 28 -2.89 -9.45 -10.14
N TYR A 29 -1.71 -8.88 -10.37
CA TYR A 29 -1.62 -7.56 -11.01
C TYR A 29 -2.22 -7.56 -12.42
N THR A 30 -1.91 -8.57 -13.23
CA THR A 30 -2.43 -8.68 -14.59
C THR A 30 -3.95 -8.80 -14.59
N GLN A 31 -4.50 -9.66 -13.74
CA GLN A 31 -5.95 -9.83 -13.57
C GLN A 31 -6.62 -8.52 -13.10
N GLY A 32 -6.02 -7.82 -12.15
CA GLY A 32 -6.51 -6.53 -11.68
C GLY A 32 -6.54 -5.48 -12.80
N MET A 33 -5.49 -5.42 -13.63
CA MET A 33 -5.44 -4.50 -14.77
C MET A 33 -6.46 -4.86 -15.87
N GLU A 34 -6.76 -6.14 -16.08
CA GLU A 34 -7.83 -6.58 -16.98
C GLU A 34 -9.22 -6.19 -16.46
N ALA A 35 -9.47 -6.38 -15.16
CA ALA A 35 -10.71 -5.94 -14.52
C ALA A 35 -10.89 -4.42 -14.62
N MET A 36 -9.82 -3.62 -14.47
CA MET A 36 -9.87 -2.17 -14.70
C MET A 36 -10.29 -1.82 -16.13
N LYS A 37 -9.75 -2.51 -17.14
CA LYS A 37 -10.13 -2.31 -18.54
C LYS A 37 -11.59 -2.69 -18.80
N ALA A 38 -12.09 -3.67 -18.06
CA ALA A 38 -13.49 -4.09 -18.09
C ALA A 38 -14.42 -3.20 -17.24
N HIS A 39 -13.91 -2.12 -16.62
CA HIS A 39 -14.64 -1.25 -15.70
C HIS A 39 -15.26 -1.99 -14.50
N ASN A 40 -14.64 -3.09 -14.09
CA ASN A 40 -15.02 -3.83 -12.89
C ASN A 40 -14.09 -3.44 -11.73
N ASP A 41 -14.37 -2.28 -11.14
CA ASP A 41 -13.51 -1.66 -10.13
C ASP A 41 -13.41 -2.51 -8.85
N ASP A 42 -14.46 -3.23 -8.46
CA ASP A 42 -14.46 -4.09 -7.27
C ASP A 42 -13.45 -5.24 -7.42
N VAL A 43 -13.52 -5.95 -8.55
CA VAL A 43 -12.58 -7.05 -8.86
C VAL A 43 -11.17 -6.49 -9.05
N ALA A 44 -11.03 -5.34 -9.73
CA ALA A 44 -9.74 -4.71 -9.90
C ALA A 44 -9.07 -4.38 -8.56
N ILE A 45 -9.81 -3.79 -7.61
CA ILE A 45 -9.30 -3.47 -6.28
C ILE A 45 -8.87 -4.75 -5.56
N GLN A 46 -9.70 -5.79 -5.57
CA GLN A 46 -9.39 -7.05 -4.90
C GLN A 46 -8.09 -7.69 -5.44
N GLU A 47 -7.98 -7.82 -6.76
CA GLU A 47 -6.81 -8.44 -7.40
C GLU A 47 -5.55 -7.61 -7.19
N LEU A 48 -5.64 -6.29 -7.30
CA LEU A 48 -4.47 -5.43 -7.05
C LEU A 48 -4.06 -5.44 -5.56
N GLN A 49 -5.00 -5.59 -4.62
CA GLN A 49 -4.68 -5.78 -3.21
C GLN A 49 -3.90 -7.08 -2.98
N LEU A 50 -4.34 -8.19 -3.59
CA LEU A 50 -3.61 -9.46 -3.56
C LEU A 50 -2.21 -9.30 -4.16
N ALA A 51 -2.09 -8.60 -5.29
CA ALA A 51 -0.81 -8.32 -5.93
C ALA A 51 0.18 -7.60 -4.98
N THR A 52 -0.28 -6.56 -4.28
CA THR A 52 0.56 -5.83 -3.30
C THR A 52 0.83 -6.63 -2.02
N ALA A 53 -0.05 -7.55 -1.64
CA ALA A 53 0.14 -8.43 -0.48
C ALA A 53 1.19 -9.52 -0.75
N GLU A 54 1.25 -10.04 -1.98
CA GLU A 54 2.23 -11.03 -2.42
C GLU A 54 3.58 -10.38 -2.75
N ASN A 55 3.56 -9.20 -3.36
CA ASN A 55 4.75 -8.42 -3.66
C ASN A 55 4.57 -6.93 -3.30
N ALA A 56 5.00 -6.57 -2.09
CA ALA A 56 4.96 -5.19 -1.60
C ALA A 56 5.82 -4.21 -2.41
N SER A 57 6.76 -4.70 -3.23
CA SER A 57 7.59 -3.88 -4.13
C SER A 57 7.00 -3.71 -5.53
N LEU A 58 5.78 -4.22 -5.77
CA LEU A 58 5.08 -4.06 -7.03
C LEU A 58 4.44 -2.67 -7.12
N PHE A 59 5.29 -1.66 -7.33
CA PHE A 59 4.90 -0.25 -7.31
C PHE A 59 3.82 0.11 -8.33
N GLN A 60 3.74 -0.62 -9.45
CA GLN A 60 2.68 -0.44 -10.45
C GLN A 60 1.30 -0.83 -9.90
N ALA A 61 1.22 -1.86 -9.06
CA ALA A 61 -0.03 -2.26 -8.42
C ALA A 61 -0.45 -1.21 -7.37
N HIS A 62 0.50 -0.70 -6.59
CA HIS A 62 0.26 0.45 -5.71
C HIS A 62 -0.22 1.68 -6.50
N PHE A 63 0.40 1.99 -7.64
CA PHE A 63 -0.04 3.11 -8.48
C PHE A 63 -1.47 2.93 -8.99
N ALA A 64 -1.82 1.72 -9.45
CA ALA A 64 -3.17 1.40 -9.92
C ALA A 64 -4.23 1.51 -8.82
N LEU A 65 -3.96 0.97 -7.62
CA LEU A 65 -4.84 1.13 -6.45
C LEU A 65 -4.98 2.60 -6.06
N GLY A 66 -3.88 3.34 -6.05
CA GLY A 66 -3.89 4.78 -5.79
C GLY A 66 -4.85 5.53 -6.71
N ARG A 67 -4.86 5.19 -8.00
CA ARG A 67 -5.77 5.78 -8.99
C ARG A 67 -7.23 5.39 -8.76
N LEU A 68 -7.51 4.10 -8.52
CA LEU A 68 -8.87 3.62 -8.28
C LEU A 68 -9.47 4.26 -7.02
N CYS A 69 -8.73 4.27 -5.92
CA CYS A 69 -9.20 4.85 -4.66
C CYS A 69 -9.37 6.38 -4.76
N ALA A 70 -8.58 7.08 -5.60
CA ALA A 70 -8.70 8.53 -5.77
C ALA A 70 -9.96 8.97 -6.53
N ALA A 71 -10.70 8.04 -7.14
CA ALA A 71 -11.93 8.32 -7.87
C ALA A 71 -13.04 8.88 -6.95
N ASN A 72 -13.10 8.40 -5.70
CA ASN A 72 -14.14 8.77 -4.74
C ASN A 72 -13.54 9.53 -3.53
N PRO A 73 -14.25 10.55 -2.97
CA PRO A 73 -13.75 11.31 -1.82
C PRO A 73 -13.43 10.45 -0.58
N GLU A 74 -14.24 9.44 -0.31
CA GLU A 74 -14.03 8.52 0.82
C GLU A 74 -12.75 7.67 0.66
N GLY A 75 -12.31 7.44 -0.58
CA GLY A 75 -11.12 6.66 -0.90
C GLY A 75 -9.81 7.46 -0.86
N LEU A 76 -9.85 8.79 -0.68
CA LEU A 76 -8.67 9.64 -0.71
C LEU A 76 -7.56 9.24 0.28
N PRO A 77 -7.85 8.88 1.56
CA PRO A 77 -6.80 8.43 2.48
C PRO A 77 -6.06 7.19 1.99
N LEU A 78 -6.80 6.20 1.46
CA LEU A 78 -6.24 4.97 0.94
C LEU A 78 -5.45 5.23 -0.35
N ALA A 79 -5.97 6.12 -1.21
CA ALA A 79 -5.26 6.57 -2.40
C ALA A 79 -3.90 7.20 -2.05
N ILE A 80 -3.87 8.11 -1.08
CA ILE A 80 -2.64 8.76 -0.61
C ILE A 80 -1.63 7.71 -0.13
N TRP A 81 -2.07 6.73 0.65
CA TRP A 81 -1.19 5.66 1.14
C TRP A 81 -0.54 4.87 -0.01
N HIS A 82 -1.35 4.40 -0.96
CA HIS A 82 -0.84 3.64 -2.11
C HIS A 82 0.08 4.49 -3.01
N LEU A 83 -0.28 5.75 -3.27
CA LEU A 83 0.53 6.66 -4.09
C LEU A 83 1.89 6.97 -3.45
N ARG A 84 1.97 7.06 -2.12
CA ARG A 84 3.25 7.18 -1.40
C ARG A 84 4.15 5.96 -1.57
N GLN A 85 3.59 4.76 -1.65
CA GLN A 85 4.37 3.57 -1.99
C GLN A 85 4.85 3.64 -3.44
N ALA A 86 3.96 3.95 -4.38
CA ALA A 86 4.31 4.07 -5.81
C ALA A 86 5.37 5.17 -6.09
N ALA A 87 5.36 6.26 -5.32
CA ALA A 87 6.33 7.34 -5.42
C ALA A 87 7.77 6.94 -5.04
N GLN A 88 7.95 5.79 -4.38
CA GLN A 88 9.25 5.21 -4.05
C GLN A 88 9.78 4.27 -5.16
N SER A 89 9.04 4.10 -6.25
CA SER A 89 9.45 3.24 -7.36
C SER A 89 10.85 3.59 -7.87
N PRO A 90 11.70 2.58 -8.17
CA PRO A 90 12.96 2.81 -8.85
C PRO A 90 12.76 3.25 -10.31
N ASP A 91 11.58 2.99 -10.89
CA ASP A 91 11.19 3.55 -12.18
C ASP A 91 10.83 5.03 -12.00
N ALA A 92 11.67 5.91 -12.55
CA ALA A 92 11.51 7.36 -12.48
C ALA A 92 10.18 7.84 -13.06
N THR A 93 9.66 7.18 -14.10
CA THR A 93 8.38 7.53 -14.71
C THR A 93 7.24 7.26 -13.74
N VAL A 94 7.17 6.03 -13.21
CA VAL A 94 6.16 5.64 -12.22
C VAL A 94 6.24 6.53 -10.98
N ALA A 95 7.45 6.75 -10.46
CA ALA A 95 7.66 7.58 -9.28
C ALA A 95 7.21 9.02 -9.51
N GLN A 96 7.56 9.62 -10.66
CA GLN A 96 7.18 10.99 -10.95
C GLN A 96 5.67 11.14 -11.18
N THR A 97 5.05 10.22 -11.92
CA THR A 97 3.58 10.22 -12.11
C THR A 97 2.85 10.02 -10.79
N ALA A 98 3.32 9.11 -9.93
CA ALA A 98 2.76 8.89 -8.60
C ALA A 98 2.88 10.14 -7.72
N LYS A 99 4.02 10.84 -7.73
CA LYS A 99 4.21 12.09 -6.97
C LYS A 99 3.25 13.20 -7.42
N SER A 100 3.07 13.37 -8.73
CA SER A 100 2.13 14.36 -9.26
C SER A 100 0.69 14.06 -8.82
N LEU A 101 0.27 12.80 -8.94
CA LEU A 101 -1.07 12.40 -8.52
C LEU A 101 -1.24 12.46 -6.99
N LEU A 102 -0.20 12.11 -6.23
CA LEU A 102 -0.17 12.21 -4.77
C LEU A 102 -0.43 13.66 -4.32
N ALA A 103 0.29 14.63 -4.89
CA ALA A 103 0.15 16.03 -4.54
C ALA A 103 -1.29 16.54 -4.79
N GLU A 104 -1.90 16.16 -5.92
CA GLU A 104 -3.28 16.52 -6.22
C GLU A 104 -4.28 15.84 -5.26
N THR A 105 -4.04 14.56 -4.95
CA THR A 105 -4.90 13.79 -4.05
C THR A 105 -4.83 14.33 -2.62
N GLU A 106 -3.63 14.68 -2.13
CA GLU A 106 -3.42 15.32 -0.82
C GLU A 106 -4.11 16.69 -0.76
N LYS A 107 -4.01 17.49 -1.82
CA LYS A 107 -4.72 18.78 -1.91
C LYS A 107 -6.24 18.59 -1.83
N ARG A 108 -6.81 17.67 -2.60
CA ARG A 108 -8.24 17.35 -2.55
C ARG A 108 -8.69 16.90 -1.17
N PHE A 109 -7.90 16.06 -0.51
CA PHE A 109 -8.20 15.58 0.84
C PHE A 109 -8.16 16.73 1.87
N LEU A 110 -7.17 17.62 1.78
CA LEU A 110 -7.10 18.80 2.65
C LEU A 110 -8.30 19.73 2.47
N LEU A 111 -8.75 19.96 1.23
CA LEU A 111 -9.96 20.73 0.97
C LEU A 111 -11.20 20.08 1.59
N GLN A 112 -11.35 18.75 1.45
CA GLN A 112 -12.45 18.03 2.07
C GLN A 112 -12.43 18.15 3.61
N LEU A 113 -11.25 18.07 4.23
CA LEU A 113 -11.10 18.29 5.67
C LEU A 113 -11.44 19.74 6.06
N GLN A 114 -11.02 20.72 5.28
CA GLN A 114 -11.36 22.13 5.50
C GLN A 114 -12.85 22.42 5.35
N GLU A 115 -13.55 21.80 4.41
CA GLU A 115 -15.01 21.94 4.28
C GLU A 115 -15.75 21.29 5.44
N HIS A 116 -15.25 20.15 5.92
CA HIS A 116 -15.82 19.45 7.05
C HIS A 116 -15.57 20.19 8.38
N TRP A 117 -14.41 20.82 8.55
CA TRP A 117 -13.98 21.46 9.80
C TRP A 117 -14.01 22.99 9.81
N GLY A 118 -14.16 23.65 8.67
CA GLY A 118 -14.36 25.10 8.57
C GLY A 118 -15.71 25.57 9.15
N LYS A 119 -16.55 24.62 9.58
CA LYS A 119 -17.77 24.86 10.37
C LYS A 119 -17.53 24.80 11.89
N GLU A 120 -16.38 24.28 12.34
CA GLU A 120 -15.98 24.23 13.75
C GLU A 120 -15.05 25.42 14.06
N THR A 121 -15.19 26.01 15.25
CA THR A 121 -14.40 27.21 15.61
C THR A 121 -12.91 26.87 15.75
N GLY A 122 -12.03 27.86 15.54
CA GLY A 122 -10.58 27.64 15.40
C GLY A 122 -9.88 26.98 16.61
N GLN A 123 -10.41 27.10 17.83
CA GLN A 123 -9.85 26.42 19.01
C GLN A 123 -10.24 24.94 19.08
N ASP A 124 -11.46 24.58 18.65
CA ASP A 124 -11.92 23.20 18.61
C ASP A 124 -11.19 22.41 17.52
N ALA A 125 -10.90 23.06 16.38
CA ALA A 125 -10.17 22.48 15.26
C ALA A 125 -8.70 22.16 15.60
N GLU A 126 -8.02 23.02 16.36
CA GLU A 126 -6.62 22.82 16.79
C GLU A 126 -6.51 21.60 17.73
N LEU A 127 -7.36 21.54 18.76
CA LEU A 127 -7.36 20.45 19.73
C LEU A 127 -7.75 19.11 19.08
N ARG A 128 -8.73 19.12 18.16
CA ARG A 128 -9.12 17.94 17.40
C ARG A 128 -8.01 17.45 16.46
N ASN A 129 -7.29 18.36 15.79
CA ASN A 129 -6.14 17.99 14.96
C ASN A 129 -5.03 17.34 15.77
N GLN A 130 -4.73 17.86 16.97
CA GLN A 130 -3.75 17.24 17.86
C GLN A 130 -4.18 15.82 18.26
N LEU A 131 -5.45 15.64 18.63
CA LEU A 131 -6.00 14.32 18.97
C LEU A 131 -5.98 13.36 17.77
N LEU A 132 -6.32 13.82 16.57
CA LEU A 132 -6.29 13.00 15.36
C LEU A 132 -4.87 12.63 14.94
N LEU A 133 -3.89 13.53 15.09
CA LEU A 133 -2.49 13.23 14.86
C LEU A 133 -1.97 12.19 15.86
N GLU A 134 -2.36 12.31 17.13
CA GLU A 134 -2.02 11.33 18.16
C GLU A 134 -2.65 9.97 17.86
N GLN A 135 -3.92 9.93 17.46
CA GLN A 135 -4.59 8.69 17.08
C GLN A 135 -4.00 8.08 15.80
N ASN A 136 -3.68 8.88 14.78
CA ASN A 136 -3.00 8.39 13.58
C ASN A 136 -1.63 7.80 13.92
N ARG A 137 -0.88 8.42 14.83
CA ARG A 137 0.39 7.85 15.29
C ARG A 137 0.17 6.48 15.94
N LYS A 138 -0.79 6.37 16.85
CA LYS A 138 -1.17 5.09 17.49
C LYS A 138 -1.63 4.03 16.49
N LEU A 139 -2.43 4.40 15.50
CA LEU A 139 -2.88 3.50 14.43
C LEU A 139 -1.71 3.02 13.57
N ASN A 140 -0.79 3.92 13.19
CA ASN A 140 0.40 3.55 12.44
C ASN A 140 1.31 2.61 13.23
N ASP A 141 1.51 2.86 14.53
CA ASP A 141 2.27 1.97 15.41
C ASP A 141 1.60 0.59 15.51
N TRP A 142 0.27 0.55 15.59
CA TRP A 142 -0.50 -0.69 15.63
C TRP A 142 -0.43 -1.46 14.31
N ILE A 143 -0.58 -0.79 13.17
CA ILE A 143 -0.42 -1.38 11.83
C ILE A 143 0.99 -1.94 11.67
N ALA A 144 2.02 -1.19 12.06
CA ALA A 144 3.41 -1.65 12.00
C ALA A 144 3.62 -2.92 12.84
N ARG A 145 3.06 -2.96 14.04
CA ARG A 145 3.08 -4.13 14.91
C ARG A 145 2.37 -5.33 14.29
N LEU A 146 1.14 -5.15 13.80
CA LEU A 146 0.38 -6.22 13.15
C LEU A 146 1.07 -6.75 11.90
N ASN A 147 1.69 -5.88 11.10
CA ASN A 147 2.45 -6.30 9.93
C ASN A 147 3.67 -7.13 10.34
N SER A 148 4.36 -6.75 11.42
CA SER A 148 5.45 -7.56 11.96
C SER A 148 4.97 -8.91 12.48
N GLU A 149 3.85 -8.94 13.21
CA GLU A 149 3.27 -10.19 13.75
C GLU A 149 2.80 -11.11 12.60
N ASN A 150 2.12 -10.57 11.59
CA ASN A 150 1.73 -11.31 10.39
C ASN A 150 2.95 -11.86 9.64
N TYR A 151 4.00 -11.06 9.49
CA TYR A 151 5.25 -11.53 8.90
C TYR A 151 5.83 -12.71 9.70
N THR A 152 5.91 -12.59 11.03
CA THR A 152 6.39 -13.67 11.91
C THR A 152 5.54 -14.94 11.79
N LEU A 153 4.21 -14.81 11.79
CA LEU A 153 3.31 -15.95 11.62
C LEU A 153 3.49 -16.64 10.27
N ARG A 154 3.66 -15.86 9.19
CA ARG A 154 3.98 -16.40 7.86
C ARG A 154 5.32 -17.15 7.87
N GLN A 155 6.33 -16.66 8.58
CA GLN A 155 7.61 -17.36 8.74
C GLN A 155 7.46 -18.66 9.53
N MET A 156 6.62 -18.69 10.57
CA MET A 156 6.38 -19.90 11.38
C MET A 156 5.61 -20.98 10.62
N LEU A 157 4.66 -20.60 9.75
CA LEU A 157 3.87 -21.54 8.95
C LEU A 157 4.60 -22.11 7.73
N LEU A 158 5.74 -21.52 7.36
CA LEU A 158 6.56 -21.95 6.23
C LEU A 158 7.81 -22.75 6.65
N ASN A 159 8.02 -22.90 7.96
CA ASN A 159 9.02 -23.80 8.56
C ASN A 159 8.38 -25.12 9.00
#